data_AF-A0A6N8A9Z2-F1
#
_entry.id   AF-A0A6N8A9Z2-F1
#
_cell.length_a   1.000
_cell.length_b   1.000
_cell.length_c   1.000
_cell.angle_alpha   90.00
_cell.angle_beta   90.00
_cell.angle_gamma   90.00
#
_symmetry.space_group_name_H-M   'P 1'
#
loop_
_entity.id
_entity.type
_entity.pdbx_description
1 polymer ?
#
loop_
_entity_poly.entity_id
_entity_poly.type
_entity_poly.pdbx_seq_one_letter_code
_entity_poly.pdbx_strand_id
1 'polypeptide(L)'
;GHLSAGLRKGLLHLLTLAQSDEDYVGESWQVLCSDRRIRFKEMEYHLPPQTAEDVLKEVILRLERDHREIYFPIEVRQTAGDNAALSPFQDGPRISIAIHSDADEDHERYFNAIEPLFVEAGGRPHWGKMHGLTYKELSGLYPDFDRFCALREELDPTGKFLSPAMARLFRP
;
A
#
# COMPACT_ATOMS: atom_id res chain seq x y z
N GLY A 1 26.64 -5.14 -11.97
CA GLY A 1 27.03 -5.09 -10.55
C GLY A 1 26.08 -4.15 -9.85
N HIS A 2 25.35 -4.61 -8.85
CA HIS A 2 24.38 -3.78 -8.15
C HIS A 2 25.12 -2.75 -7.29
N LEU A 3 24.79 -1.46 -7.45
CA LEU A 3 25.31 -0.38 -6.60
C LEU A 3 24.95 -0.66 -5.13
N SER A 4 25.81 -0.30 -4.19
CA SER A 4 25.48 -0.41 -2.77
C SER A 4 24.26 0.47 -2.44
N ALA A 5 23.47 0.09 -1.43
CA ALA A 5 22.28 0.85 -1.04
C ALA A 5 22.59 2.32 -0.71
N GLY A 6 23.75 2.59 -0.07
CA GLY A 6 24.21 3.95 0.19
C GLY A 6 24.50 4.77 -1.08
N LEU A 7 25.11 4.14 -2.10
CA LEU A 7 25.32 4.78 -3.41
C LEU A 7 24.00 5.01 -4.14
N ARG A 8 23.07 4.05 -4.09
CA ARG A 8 21.72 4.19 -4.67
C ARG A 8 20.95 5.34 -4.02
N LYS A 9 20.96 5.43 -2.69
CA LYS A 9 20.35 6.53 -1.92
C LYS A 9 20.96 7.89 -2.27
N GLY A 10 22.30 7.98 -2.35
CA GLY A 10 22.99 9.20 -2.74
C GLY A 10 22.64 9.66 -4.16
N LEU A 11 22.58 8.73 -5.11
CA LEU A 11 22.17 9.01 -6.49
C LEU A 11 20.71 9.48 -6.56
N LEU A 12 19.80 8.81 -5.85
CA LEU A 12 18.39 9.19 -5.81
C LEU A 12 18.23 10.61 -5.25
N HIS A 13 18.93 10.92 -4.16
CA HIS A 13 18.92 12.24 -3.56
C HIS A 13 19.42 13.33 -4.52
N LEU A 14 20.51 13.08 -5.25
CA LEU A 14 21.00 13.99 -6.27
C LEU A 14 20.00 14.19 -7.42
N LEU A 15 19.31 13.13 -7.85
CA LEU A 15 18.27 13.22 -8.87
C LEU A 15 17.07 14.05 -8.38
N THR A 16 16.65 13.89 -7.12
CA THR A 16 15.59 14.72 -6.53
C THR A 16 16.02 16.19 -6.43
N LEU A 17 17.27 16.48 -6.07
CA LEU A 17 17.81 17.85 -6.04
C LEU A 17 17.95 18.47 -7.44
N ALA A 18 18.18 17.64 -8.45
CA ALA A 18 18.28 18.06 -9.84
C ALA A 18 16.90 18.20 -10.53
N GLN A 19 15.82 17.77 -9.87
CA GLN A 19 14.46 17.92 -10.38
C GLN A 19 14.07 19.40 -10.27
N SER A 20 13.78 20.02 -11.41
CA SER A 20 13.27 21.39 -11.46
C SER A 20 11.83 21.44 -10.94
N ASP A 21 11.42 22.60 -10.42
CA ASP A 21 10.00 22.86 -10.11
C ASP A 21 9.16 22.57 -11.36
N GLU A 22 8.22 21.64 -11.25
CA GLU A 22 7.26 21.34 -12.31
C GLU A 22 6.02 22.23 -12.11
N ASP A 23 6.00 23.38 -12.77
CA ASP A 23 4.78 24.18 -12.96
C ASP A 23 4.17 23.86 -14.33
N TYR A 24 3.19 22.97 -14.33
CA TYR A 24 2.57 22.44 -15.54
C TYR A 24 1.04 22.43 -15.42
N VAL A 25 0.37 22.97 -16.44
CA VAL A 25 -1.09 22.98 -16.58
C VAL A 25 -1.46 22.27 -17.87
N GLY A 26 -2.40 21.33 -17.77
CA GLY A 26 -2.88 20.53 -18.90
C GLY A 26 -4.17 19.79 -18.58
N GLU A 27 -4.63 18.97 -19.52
CA GLU A 27 -5.79 18.11 -19.31
C GLU A 27 -5.51 17.10 -18.19
N SER A 28 -6.53 16.72 -17.41
CA SER A 28 -6.36 15.89 -16.22
C SER A 28 -5.62 14.57 -16.50
N TRP A 29 -5.91 13.90 -17.61
CA TRP A 29 -5.27 12.65 -18.00
C TRP A 29 -3.81 12.83 -18.47
N GLN A 30 -3.40 14.03 -18.84
CA GLN A 30 -2.00 14.35 -19.17
C GLN A 30 -1.21 14.68 -17.91
N VAL A 31 -1.84 15.32 -16.93
CA VAL A 31 -1.22 15.77 -15.68
C VAL A 31 -1.15 14.64 -14.64
N LEU A 32 -2.20 13.82 -14.53
CA LEU A 32 -2.35 12.83 -13.45
C LEU A 32 -1.81 11.44 -13.82
N CYS A 33 -1.49 11.19 -15.09
CA CYS A 33 -0.97 9.91 -15.53
C CYS A 33 0.55 9.96 -15.67
N SER A 34 1.24 9.02 -15.03
CA SER A 34 2.68 8.83 -15.19
C SER A 34 2.98 7.42 -15.72
N ASP A 35 3.96 7.33 -16.62
CA ASP A 35 4.48 6.05 -17.11
C ASP A 35 5.53 5.52 -16.11
N ARG A 36 5.22 4.40 -15.45
CA ARG A 36 6.16 3.73 -14.54
C ARG A 36 6.91 2.63 -15.30
N ARG A 37 8.16 2.94 -15.69
CA ARG A 37 9.04 2.00 -16.43
C ARG A 37 9.90 1.10 -15.54
N ILE A 38 9.96 1.38 -14.25
CA ILE A 38 10.73 0.62 -13.27
C ILE A 38 9.82 -0.42 -12.65
N ARG A 39 10.29 -1.67 -12.57
CA ARG A 39 9.59 -2.74 -11.85
C ARG A 39 9.96 -2.69 -10.37
N PHE A 40 8.98 -2.82 -9.51
CA PHE A 40 9.14 -2.87 -8.07
C PHE A 40 7.96 -3.64 -7.46
N LYS A 41 8.12 -4.06 -6.20
CA LYS A 41 7.05 -4.62 -5.37
C LYS A 41 6.56 -3.55 -4.41
N GLU A 42 5.27 -3.58 -4.09
CA GLU A 42 4.63 -2.52 -3.32
C GLU A 42 3.63 -3.09 -2.32
N MET A 43 3.68 -2.56 -1.10
CA MET A 43 2.66 -2.69 -0.06
C MET A 43 2.13 -1.31 0.26
N GLU A 44 0.82 -1.20 0.38
CA GLU A 44 0.17 0.08 0.67
C GLU A 44 -1.02 -0.13 1.58
N TYR A 45 -1.12 0.73 2.60
CA TYR A 45 -2.23 0.76 3.53
C TYR A 45 -2.82 2.16 3.66
N HIS A 46 -4.12 2.19 3.91
CA HIS A 46 -4.91 3.40 4.10
C HIS A 46 -5.28 3.56 5.58
N LEU A 47 -4.66 4.53 6.25
CA LEU A 47 -4.76 4.73 7.70
C LEU A 47 -5.71 5.88 8.05
N PRO A 48 -6.37 5.81 9.23
CA PRO A 48 -7.04 6.97 9.80
C PRO A 48 -6.09 8.18 9.89
N PRO A 49 -6.53 9.41 9.56
CA PRO A 49 -5.67 10.59 9.60
C PRO A 49 -5.04 10.85 10.97
N GLN A 50 -5.69 10.43 12.06
CA GLN A 50 -5.24 10.61 13.43
C GLN A 50 -4.06 9.73 13.81
N THR A 51 -3.82 8.61 13.10
CA THR A 51 -2.74 7.66 13.40
C THR A 51 -1.64 7.66 12.35
N ALA A 52 -1.91 8.19 11.16
CA ALA A 52 -1.03 8.08 10.00
C ALA A 52 0.36 8.71 10.20
N GLU A 53 0.45 9.87 10.85
CA GLU A 53 1.73 10.57 11.06
C GLU A 53 2.65 9.78 11.99
N ASP A 54 2.13 9.26 13.10
CA ASP A 54 2.92 8.50 14.06
C ASP A 54 3.40 7.17 13.47
N VAL A 55 2.53 6.50 12.69
CA VAL A 55 2.93 5.29 11.97
C VAL A 55 3.99 5.58 10.92
N LEU A 56 3.86 6.68 10.15
CA LEU A 56 4.87 7.05 9.17
C LEU A 56 6.24 7.28 9.82
N LYS A 57 6.30 7.97 10.97
CA LYS A 57 7.53 8.16 11.73
C LYS A 57 8.13 6.84 12.17
N GLU A 58 7.33 5.92 12.70
CA GLU A 58 7.80 4.59 13.11
C GLU A 58 8.30 3.76 11.92
N VAL A 59 7.63 3.81 10.76
CA VAL A 59 8.10 3.17 9.53
C VAL A 59 9.48 3.69 9.13
N ILE A 60 9.67 5.01 9.12
CA ILE A 60 10.96 5.64 8.81
C ILE A 60 12.03 5.19 9.80
N LEU A 61 11.73 5.16 11.11
CA LEU A 61 12.67 4.72 12.14
C LEU A 61 13.10 3.25 11.94
N ARG A 62 12.16 2.35 11.66
CA ARG A 62 12.47 0.93 11.39
C ARG A 62 13.28 0.75 10.12
N LEU A 63 12.99 1.53 9.08
CA LEU A 63 13.76 1.54 7.86
C LEU A 63 15.22 1.92 8.12
N GLU A 64 15.45 3.00 8.84
CA GLU A 64 16.80 3.48 9.15
C GLU A 64 17.57 2.54 10.10
N ARG A 65 16.86 1.80 10.95
CA ARG A 65 17.47 0.86 11.91
C ARG A 65 17.77 -0.50 11.29
N ASP A 66 16.78 -1.13 10.66
CA ASP A 66 16.78 -2.57 10.36
C ASP A 66 16.79 -2.90 8.86
N HIS A 67 16.49 -1.91 8.00
CA HIS A 67 16.27 -2.08 6.55
C HIS A 67 16.97 -1.00 5.72
N ARG A 68 18.23 -0.69 6.05
CA ARG A 68 19.03 0.35 5.39
C ARG A 68 19.29 0.08 3.90
N GLU A 69 19.06 -1.16 3.47
CA GLU A 69 19.09 -1.57 2.08
C GLU A 69 17.97 -0.95 1.24
N ILE A 70 16.83 -0.59 1.86
CA ILE A 70 15.68 0.01 1.18
C ILE A 70 15.94 1.50 0.93
N TYR A 71 15.90 1.91 -0.33
CA TYR A 71 16.19 3.29 -0.78
C TYR A 71 15.05 3.91 -1.59
N PHE A 72 13.94 3.19 -1.76
CA PHE A 72 12.79 3.72 -2.49
C PHE A 72 12.07 4.80 -1.68
N PRO A 73 11.49 5.83 -2.35
CA PRO A 73 10.65 6.81 -1.68
C PRO A 73 9.40 6.16 -1.10
N ILE A 74 8.95 6.69 0.04
CA ILE A 74 7.63 6.41 0.61
C ILE A 74 6.65 7.38 -0.05
N GLU A 75 5.59 6.86 -0.65
CA GLU A 75 4.52 7.70 -1.21
C GLU A 75 3.43 7.90 -0.16
N VAL A 76 3.04 9.16 0.06
CA VAL A 76 2.00 9.53 1.03
C VAL A 76 0.95 10.38 0.33
N ARG A 77 -0.32 10.01 0.46
CA ARG A 77 -1.45 10.72 -0.16
C ARG A 77 -2.69 10.68 0.71
N GLN A 78 -3.54 11.69 0.60
CA GLN A 78 -4.84 11.71 1.26
C GLN A 78 -5.96 11.49 0.24
N THR A 79 -6.97 10.72 0.63
CA THR A 79 -8.17 10.49 -0.17
C THR A 79 -9.40 10.70 0.68
N ALA A 80 -10.45 11.27 0.10
CA ALA A 80 -11.73 11.48 0.75
C ALA A 80 -12.43 10.14 1.06
N GLY A 81 -13.36 10.16 2.00
CA GLY A 81 -14.15 8.98 2.35
C GLY A 81 -15.23 8.66 1.31
N ASP A 82 -15.67 7.41 1.30
CA ASP A 82 -16.81 6.93 0.53
C ASP A 82 -17.65 5.91 1.32
N ASN A 83 -18.63 5.29 0.66
CA ASN A 83 -19.58 4.36 1.26
C ASN A 83 -19.62 2.97 0.59
N ALA A 84 -18.63 2.62 -0.23
CA ALA A 84 -18.59 1.29 -0.86
C ALA A 84 -18.14 0.23 0.14
N ALA A 85 -18.81 -0.93 0.14
CA ALA A 85 -18.67 -1.98 1.17
C ALA A 85 -17.23 -2.49 1.39
N LEU A 86 -16.39 -2.48 0.36
CA LEU A 86 -14.98 -2.88 0.45
C LEU A 86 -14.01 -1.71 0.25
N SER A 87 -14.48 -0.47 0.20
CA SER A 87 -13.57 0.65 0.05
C SER A 87 -12.67 0.76 1.27
N PRO A 88 -11.34 0.86 1.11
CA PRO A 88 -10.48 1.22 2.22
C PRO A 88 -10.89 2.55 2.86
N PHE A 89 -11.50 3.45 2.09
CA PHE A 89 -11.96 4.79 2.49
C PHE A 89 -13.39 4.81 3.04
N GLN A 90 -13.97 3.65 3.33
CA GLN A 90 -15.25 3.56 4.05
C GLN A 90 -15.14 4.31 5.39
N ASP A 91 -16.16 5.11 5.71
CA ASP A 91 -16.30 5.85 6.99
C ASP A 91 -15.36 7.03 7.21
N GLY A 92 -14.72 7.55 6.15
CA GLY A 92 -14.06 8.85 6.21
C GLY A 92 -12.74 8.93 5.44
N PRO A 93 -12.13 10.13 5.41
CA PRO A 93 -10.87 10.32 4.72
C PRO A 93 -9.77 9.48 5.36
N ARG A 94 -8.81 9.03 4.55
CA ARG A 94 -7.64 8.27 5.02
C ARG A 94 -6.36 8.74 4.35
N ILE A 95 -5.24 8.47 5.01
CA ILE A 95 -3.90 8.70 4.50
C ILE A 95 -3.35 7.36 4.01
N SER A 96 -3.00 7.31 2.73
CA SER A 96 -2.34 6.16 2.13
C SER A 96 -0.84 6.28 2.30
N ILE A 97 -0.20 5.23 2.78
CA ILE A 97 1.25 5.11 2.90
C ILE A 97 1.68 3.90 2.07
N ALA A 98 2.45 4.15 1.02
CA ALA A 98 2.98 3.09 0.16
C ALA A 98 4.49 2.93 0.35
N ILE A 99 4.91 1.69 0.53
CA ILE A 99 6.30 1.28 0.65
C ILE A 99 6.68 0.35 -0.49
N HIS A 100 7.94 0.44 -0.91
CA HIS A 100 8.43 -0.24 -2.10
C HIS A 100 9.71 -1.04 -1.81
N SER A 101 9.93 -2.07 -2.61
CA SER A 101 11.20 -2.78 -2.71
C SER A 101 11.51 -3.06 -4.18
N ASP A 102 12.79 -3.24 -4.51
CA ASP A 102 13.18 -3.64 -5.86
C ASP A 102 12.51 -4.97 -6.25
N ALA A 103 12.22 -5.17 -7.54
CA ALA A 103 11.57 -6.39 -8.01
C ALA A 103 12.41 -7.65 -7.72
N ASP A 104 13.74 -7.53 -7.70
CA ASP A 104 14.65 -8.65 -7.47
C ASP A 104 15.01 -8.85 -5.99
N GLU A 105 14.67 -7.89 -5.12
CA GLU A 105 14.95 -7.97 -3.68
C GLU A 105 13.86 -8.75 -2.92
N ASP A 106 14.25 -9.40 -1.82
CA ASP A 106 13.31 -10.08 -0.94
C ASP A 106 12.53 -9.07 -0.09
N HIS A 107 11.31 -8.80 -0.53
CA HIS A 107 10.36 -7.92 0.13
C HIS A 107 9.76 -8.50 1.43
N GLU A 108 9.72 -9.82 1.63
CA GLU A 108 8.90 -10.42 2.69
C GLU A 108 9.38 -10.01 4.07
N ARG A 109 10.71 -10.04 4.30
CA ARG A 109 11.32 -9.60 5.56
C ARG A 109 10.93 -8.15 5.91
N TYR A 110 10.91 -7.28 4.91
CA TYR A 110 10.58 -5.87 5.08
C TYR A 110 9.06 -5.67 5.29
N PHE A 111 8.24 -6.25 4.42
CA PHE A 111 6.79 -6.09 4.47
C PHE A 111 6.20 -6.69 5.75
N ASN A 112 6.66 -7.87 6.17
CA ASN A 112 6.21 -8.50 7.42
C ASN A 112 6.63 -7.71 8.67
N ALA A 113 7.70 -6.92 8.60
CA ALA A 113 8.13 -6.06 9.70
C ALA A 113 7.29 -4.78 9.84
N ILE A 114 6.66 -4.34 8.75
CA ILE A 114 5.90 -3.09 8.68
C ILE A 114 4.39 -3.31 8.75
N GLU A 115 3.85 -4.33 8.08
CA GLU A 115 2.41 -4.59 7.98
C GLU A 115 1.68 -4.59 9.34
N PRO A 116 2.22 -5.18 10.42
CA PRO A 116 1.57 -5.13 11.74
C PRO A 116 1.32 -3.70 12.24
N LEU A 117 2.24 -2.76 11.98
CA LEU A 117 2.04 -1.36 12.36
C LEU A 117 0.83 -0.74 11.67
N PHE A 118 0.68 -1.03 10.38
CA PHE A 118 -0.46 -0.53 9.61
C PHE A 118 -1.76 -1.12 10.13
N VAL A 119 -1.80 -2.44 10.38
CA VAL A 119 -3.00 -3.13 10.87
C VAL A 119 -3.39 -2.67 12.27
N GLU A 120 -2.44 -2.58 13.20
CA GLU A 120 -2.65 -2.10 14.57
C GLU A 120 -3.19 -0.67 14.61
N ALA A 121 -2.80 0.17 13.64
CA ALA A 121 -3.30 1.54 13.50
C ALA A 121 -4.68 1.64 12.81
N GLY A 122 -5.36 0.51 12.56
CA GLY A 122 -6.64 0.44 11.86
C GLY A 122 -6.51 0.69 10.36
N GLY A 123 -5.33 0.45 9.80
CA GLY A 123 -5.05 0.53 8.38
C GLY A 123 -5.75 -0.56 7.59
N ARG A 124 -6.21 -0.19 6.40
CA ARG A 124 -6.86 -1.11 5.45
C ARG A 124 -5.97 -1.27 4.22
N PRO A 125 -5.75 -2.50 3.70
CA PRO A 125 -4.82 -2.70 2.58
C PRO A 125 -5.37 -2.10 1.29
N HIS A 126 -4.48 -1.64 0.43
CA HIS A 126 -4.83 -1.39 -0.96
C HIS A 126 -5.01 -2.74 -1.69
N TRP A 127 -6.23 -3.05 -2.14
CA TRP A 127 -6.56 -4.35 -2.75
C TRP A 127 -5.67 -4.76 -3.95
N GLY A 128 -5.18 -3.78 -4.70
CA GLY A 128 -4.26 -4.00 -5.83
C GLY A 128 -2.78 -4.14 -5.47
N LYS A 129 -2.40 -4.12 -4.18
CA LYS A 129 -1.01 -4.21 -3.71
C LYS A 129 -0.81 -5.45 -2.85
N MET A 130 0.44 -5.74 -2.50
CA MET A 130 0.79 -6.91 -1.69
C MET A 130 0.39 -6.69 -0.23
N HIS A 131 -0.29 -7.68 0.35
CA HIS A 131 -0.62 -7.74 1.78
C HIS A 131 -0.78 -9.20 2.24
N GLY A 132 -0.51 -9.45 3.51
CA GLY A 132 -0.58 -10.76 4.18
C GLY A 132 -1.95 -11.11 4.76
N LEU A 133 -2.90 -10.17 4.76
CA LEU A 133 -4.21 -10.38 5.39
C LEU A 133 -5.01 -11.55 4.80
N THR A 134 -5.78 -12.19 5.66
CA THR A 134 -6.74 -13.25 5.35
C THR A 134 -8.16 -12.81 5.68
N TYR A 135 -9.13 -13.68 5.43
CA TYR A 135 -10.52 -13.49 5.83
C TYR A 135 -10.66 -13.01 7.28
N LYS A 136 -9.91 -13.60 8.21
CA LYS A 136 -10.02 -13.29 9.64
C LYS A 136 -9.68 -11.84 9.94
N GLU A 137 -8.57 -11.32 9.40
CA GLU A 137 -8.18 -9.93 9.62
C GLU A 137 -9.12 -8.98 8.89
N LEU A 138 -9.51 -9.31 7.65
CA LEU A 138 -10.36 -8.46 6.83
C LEU A 138 -11.78 -8.31 7.40
N SER A 139 -12.36 -9.39 7.94
CA SER A 139 -13.65 -9.35 8.66
C SER A 139 -13.60 -8.39 9.85
N GLY A 140 -12.46 -8.30 10.55
CA GLY A 140 -12.27 -7.34 11.64
C GLY A 140 -12.06 -5.88 11.19
N LEU A 141 -11.60 -5.63 9.97
CA LEU A 141 -11.22 -4.29 9.49
C LEU A 141 -12.33 -3.56 8.72
N TYR A 142 -13.25 -4.31 8.10
CA TYR A 142 -14.28 -3.78 7.20
C TYR A 142 -15.67 -4.11 7.74
N PRO A 143 -16.48 -3.11 8.15
CA PRO A 143 -17.81 -3.33 8.70
C PRO A 143 -18.75 -4.18 7.83
N ASP A 144 -18.68 -4.02 6.51
CA ASP A 144 -19.55 -4.72 5.56
C ASP A 144 -18.89 -5.97 4.94
N PHE A 145 -17.75 -6.43 5.46
CA PHE A 145 -16.97 -7.51 4.84
C PHE A 145 -17.75 -8.82 4.72
N ASP A 146 -18.32 -9.28 5.83
CA ASP A 146 -19.03 -10.56 5.87
C ASP A 146 -20.32 -10.50 5.05
N ARG A 147 -20.98 -9.33 5.04
CA ARG A 147 -22.12 -9.08 4.18
C ARG A 147 -21.74 -9.14 2.70
N PHE A 148 -20.61 -8.56 2.32
CA PHE A 148 -20.08 -8.67 0.97
C PHE A 148 -19.75 -10.13 0.61
N CYS A 149 -19.12 -10.86 1.52
CA CYS A 149 -18.78 -12.27 1.29
C CYS A 149 -20.03 -13.13 1.08
N ALA A 150 -21.09 -12.92 1.88
CA ALA A 150 -22.37 -13.62 1.70
C ALA A 150 -23.01 -13.30 0.32
N LEU A 151 -23.03 -12.03 -0.08
CA LEU A 151 -23.54 -11.62 -1.38
C LEU A 151 -22.73 -12.21 -2.54
N ARG A 152 -21.40 -12.26 -2.41
CA ARG A 152 -20.51 -12.92 -3.38
C ARG A 152 -20.87 -14.39 -3.55
N GLU A 153 -21.15 -15.09 -2.47
CA GLU A 153 -21.55 -16.52 -2.51
C GLU A 153 -22.93 -16.74 -3.12
N GLU A 154 -23.87 -15.83 -2.90
CA GLU A 154 -25.18 -15.86 -3.55
C GLU A 154 -25.07 -15.66 -5.07
N LEU A 155 -24.24 -14.71 -5.50
CA LEU A 155 -24.07 -14.36 -6.92
C LEU A 155 -23.13 -15.29 -7.69
N ASP A 156 -22.18 -15.93 -7.02
CA ASP A 156 -21.26 -16.92 -7.59
C ASP A 156 -21.14 -18.16 -6.68
N PRO A 157 -22.20 -19.02 -6.62
CA PRO A 157 -22.24 -20.17 -5.72
C PRO A 157 -21.15 -21.21 -5.98
N THR A 158 -20.65 -21.25 -7.22
CA THR A 158 -19.59 -22.18 -7.63
C THR A 158 -18.18 -21.59 -7.52
N GLY A 159 -18.06 -20.29 -7.21
CA GLY A 159 -16.77 -19.60 -7.11
C GLY A 159 -16.03 -19.49 -8.44
N LYS A 160 -16.74 -19.37 -9.57
CA LYS A 160 -16.17 -19.23 -10.90
C LYS A 160 -15.19 -18.04 -11.00
N PHE A 161 -15.43 -16.96 -10.26
CA PHE A 161 -14.61 -15.75 -10.25
C PHE A 161 -13.65 -15.68 -9.06
N LEU A 162 -13.50 -16.78 -8.30
CA LEU A 162 -12.67 -16.82 -7.10
C LEU A 162 -11.38 -17.60 -7.35
N SER A 163 -10.29 -16.87 -7.61
CA SER A 163 -8.95 -17.46 -7.68
C SER A 163 -8.49 -17.98 -6.31
N PRO A 164 -7.48 -18.87 -6.23
CA PRO A 164 -6.93 -19.30 -4.94
C PRO A 164 -6.45 -18.14 -4.05
N ALA A 165 -5.87 -17.10 -4.65
CA ALA A 165 -5.46 -15.91 -3.93
C ALA A 165 -6.66 -15.15 -3.34
N MET A 166 -7.75 -15.01 -4.09
CA MET A 166 -8.98 -14.38 -3.59
C MET A 166 -9.72 -15.25 -2.57
N ALA A 167 -9.67 -16.58 -2.72
CA ALA A 167 -10.29 -17.51 -1.79
C ALA A 167 -9.72 -17.35 -0.38
N ARG A 168 -8.41 -17.11 -0.25
CA ARG A 168 -7.76 -16.77 1.04
C ARG A 168 -8.37 -15.54 1.73
N LEU A 169 -8.88 -14.60 0.93
CA LEU A 169 -9.43 -13.34 1.43
C LEU A 169 -10.91 -13.47 1.77
N PHE A 170 -11.69 -14.15 0.92
CA PHE A 170 -13.16 -14.11 0.98
C PHE A 170 -13.81 -15.42 1.45
N ARG A 171 -13.03 -16.37 2.00
CA ARG A 171 -13.54 -17.58 2.63
C ARG A 171 -12.94 -17.76 4.03
N PRO A 172 -13.74 -18.15 5.03
CA PRO A 172 -13.25 -18.57 6.35
C PRO A 172 -12.32 -19.78 6.30
#